data_AF-G9EK10-F1
#
_entry.id   AF-G9EK10-F1
#
_cell.length_a   1.000
_cell.length_b   1.000
_cell.length_c   1.000
_cell.angle_alpha   90.00
_cell.angle_beta   90.00
_cell.angle_gamma   90.00
#
_symmetry.space_group_name_H-M   'P 1'
#
loop_
_entity.id
_entity.type
_entity.pdbx_description
1 polymer ?
#
loop_
_entity_poly.entity_id
_entity_poly.type
_entity_poly.pdbx_seq_one_letter_code
_entity_poly.pdbx_strand_id
1 'polypeptide(L)'
;MKDETEALQLALKLASKNEAQLGILITCPPFPDTLSEYQTSYEESLIDKMKKAIQLAKSGAMLKWIMALHPINLTTCQRMIR
;
A
#
# COMPACT_ATOMS: atom_id res chain seq x y z
N MET A 1 9.76 14.58 -6.22
CA MET A 1 8.72 13.53 -6.16
C MET A 1 8.21 13.54 -4.74
N LYS A 2 6.90 13.74 -4.51
CA LYS A 2 6.35 13.68 -3.15
C LYS A 2 6.57 12.27 -2.62
N ASP A 3 7.13 12.15 -1.43
CA ASP A 3 7.47 10.88 -0.81
C ASP A 3 6.19 10.04 -0.67
N GLU A 4 6.21 8.81 -1.18
CA GLU A 4 5.07 7.88 -1.11
C GLU A 4 4.60 7.69 0.34
N THR A 5 5.52 7.86 1.29
CA THR A 5 5.25 7.82 2.73
C THR A 5 4.36 8.97 3.20
N GLU A 6 4.60 10.20 2.72
CA GLU A 6 3.80 11.37 3.06
C GLU A 6 2.36 11.25 2.53
N ALA A 7 2.23 10.74 1.30
CA ALA A 7 0.93 10.49 0.69
C ALA A 7 0.13 9.43 1.47
N LEU A 8 0.78 8.34 1.90
CA LEU A 8 0.17 7.31 2.73
C LEU A 8 -0.23 7.85 4.11
N GLN A 9 0.63 8.65 4.75
CA GLN A 9 0.32 9.30 6.03
C GLN A 9 -0.88 10.24 5.91
N LEU A 10 -0.98 10.99 4.82
CA LEU A 10 -2.13 11.86 4.57
C LEU A 10 -3.41 11.04 4.37
N ALA A 11 -3.36 9.98 3.58
CA ALA A 11 -4.49 9.08 3.36
C ALA A 11 -4.98 8.44 4.66
N LEU A 12 -4.06 8.03 5.53
CA LEU A 12 -4.37 7.49 6.85
C LEU A 12 -5.02 8.53 7.76
N LYS A 13 -4.53 9.78 7.76
CA LYS A 13 -5.16 10.87 8.50
C LYS A 13 -6.58 11.15 8.00
N LEU A 14 -6.80 11.10 6.69
CA LEU A 14 -8.13 11.30 6.09
C LEU A 14 -9.08 10.15 6.44
N ALA A 15 -8.65 8.90 6.30
CA ALA A 15 -9.44 7.73 6.69
C ALA A 15 -9.81 7.78 8.18
N SER A 16 -8.85 8.15 9.03
CA SER A 16 -9.07 8.36 10.46
C SER A 16 -10.13 9.43 10.76
N LYS A 17 -10.02 10.60 10.14
CA LYS A 17 -10.92 11.73 10.41
C LYS A 17 -12.36 11.46 9.97
N ASN A 18 -12.55 10.53 9.05
CA ASN A 18 -13.84 10.22 8.45
C ASN A 18 -14.35 8.82 8.85
N GLU A 19 -13.72 8.14 9.82
CA GLU A 19 -14.07 6.78 10.26
C GLU A 19 -14.22 5.80 9.08
N ALA A 20 -13.37 5.97 8.07
CA ALA A 20 -13.46 5.26 6.80
C ALA A 20 -12.40 4.16 6.70
N GLN A 21 -12.73 3.09 5.98
CA GLN A 21 -11.74 2.08 5.61
C GLN A 21 -10.81 2.62 4.53
N LEU A 22 -9.50 2.38 4.70
CA LEU A 22 -8.50 2.67 3.67
C LEU A 22 -8.19 1.40 2.88
N GLY A 23 -8.49 1.42 1.57
CA GLY A 23 -8.05 0.39 0.62
C GLY A 23 -6.78 0.83 -0.10
N ILE A 24 -5.79 -0.06 -0.19
CA ILE A 24 -4.56 0.19 -0.94
C ILE A 24 -4.53 -0.71 -2.17
N LEU A 25 -4.38 -0.09 -3.34
CA LEU A 25 -4.22 -0.75 -4.63
C LEU A 25 -2.78 -0.63 -5.11
N ILE A 26 -2.10 -1.77 -5.27
CA ILE A 26 -0.81 -1.82 -5.93
C ILE A 26 -1.06 -2.21 -7.40
N THR A 27 -0.76 -1.30 -8.32
CA THR A 27 -0.84 -1.55 -9.76
C THR A 27 0.56 -1.90 -10.28
N CYS A 28 0.70 -3.10 -10.85
CA CYS A 28 1.90 -3.47 -11.58
C CYS A 28 1.71 -3.07 -13.05
N PRO A 29 2.52 -2.19 -13.63
CA PRO A 29 2.47 -1.94 -15.07
C PRO A 29 2.79 -3.23 -15.83
N PRO A 30 2.37 -3.35 -17.11
CA PRO A 30 2.68 -4.52 -17.92
C PRO A 30 4.20 -4.78 -17.90
N PHE A 31 4.56 -5.96 -17.38
CA PHE A 31 5.96 -6.36 -17.24
C PHE A 31 6.46 -6.82 -18.61
N PRO A 32 7.65 -6.38 -19.06
CA PRO A 32 8.19 -6.83 -20.34
C PRO A 32 8.43 -8.34 -20.32
N ASP A 33 8.02 -9.03 -21.38
CA ASP A 33 8.11 -10.51 -21.48
C ASP A 33 9.55 -11.02 -21.30
N THR A 34 10.53 -10.19 -21.67
CA THR A 34 11.97 -10.45 -21.54
C THR A 34 12.46 -10.57 -20.10
N LEU A 35 11.68 -10.09 -19.13
CA LEU A 35 12.01 -10.11 -17.71
C LEU A 35 10.99 -10.91 -16.89
N SER A 36 10.11 -11.69 -17.52
CA SER A 36 9.03 -12.45 -16.84
C SER A 36 9.51 -13.26 -15.62
N GLU A 37 10.73 -13.78 -15.65
CA GLU A 37 11.38 -14.50 -14.53
C GLU A 37 11.53 -13.64 -13.25
N TYR A 38 11.62 -12.32 -13.39
CA TYR A 38 11.71 -11.36 -12.29
C TYR A 38 10.37 -10.85 -11.80
N GLN A 39 9.28 -11.13 -12.53
CA GLN A 39 7.96 -10.56 -12.24
C GLN A 39 7.52 -10.90 -10.81
N THR A 40 7.63 -12.17 -10.41
CA THR A 40 7.27 -12.63 -9.06
C THR A 40 8.06 -11.88 -7.99
N SER A 41 9.39 -11.84 -8.11
CA SER A 41 10.27 -11.15 -7.15
C SER A 41 10.02 -9.65 -7.09
N TYR A 42 9.62 -9.04 -8.22
CA TYR A 42 9.24 -7.63 -8.28
C TYR A 42 7.92 -7.38 -7.58
N GLU A 43 6.88 -8.19 -7.83
CA GLU A 43 5.60 -8.13 -7.12
C GLU A 43 5.78 -8.26 -5.61
N GLU A 44 6.58 -9.23 -5.16
CA GLU A 44 6.92 -9.41 -3.74
C GLU A 44 7.63 -8.20 -3.15
N SER A 45 8.58 -7.61 -3.89
CA SER A 45 9.27 -6.38 -3.48
C SER A 45 8.31 -5.20 -3.31
N LEU A 46 7.35 -5.04 -4.22
CA LEU A 46 6.34 -3.99 -4.13
C LEU A 46 5.45 -4.17 -2.90
N ILE A 47 5.02 -5.41 -2.63
CA ILE A 47 4.22 -5.75 -1.45
C ILE A 47 5.03 -5.47 -0.17
N ASP A 48 6.29 -5.88 -0.11
CA ASP A 48 7.15 -5.67 1.07
C ASP A 48 7.41 -4.19 1.34
N LYS A 49 7.70 -3.40 0.27
CA LYS A 49 7.83 -1.94 0.37
C LYS A 49 6.56 -1.30 0.94
N MET A 50 5.39 -1.68 0.44
CA MET A 50 4.13 -1.14 0.94
C MET A 50 3.85 -1.56 2.39
N LYS A 51 4.13 -2.82 2.76
CA LYS A 51 4.03 -3.27 4.15
C LYS A 51 4.92 -2.45 5.08
N LYS A 52 6.17 -2.15 4.67
CA LYS A 52 7.09 -1.29 5.43
C LYS A 52 6.57 0.14 5.54
N ALA A 53 6.06 0.72 4.46
CA ALA A 53 5.46 2.05 4.48
C ALA A 53 4.25 2.12 5.43
N ILE A 54 3.39 1.10 5.42
CA ILE A 54 2.27 0.98 6.38
C ILE A 54 2.79 0.90 7.82
N GLN A 55 3.84 0.11 8.08
CA GLN A 55 4.43 0.00 9.43
C GLN A 55 5.06 1.32 9.90
N LEU A 56 5.76 2.03 9.03
CA LEU A 56 6.33 3.36 9.32
C LEU A 56 5.25 4.40 9.55
N ALA A 57 4.15 4.35 8.79
CA ALA A 57 3.02 5.23 9.04
C ALA A 57 2.32 4.87 10.37
N LYS A 58 2.23 3.58 10.73
CA LYS A 58 1.67 3.10 12.01
C LYS A 58 2.45 3.52 13.25
N SER A 59 3.76 3.76 13.17
CA SER A 59 4.58 4.08 14.35
C SER A 59 4.27 5.45 14.97
N GLY A 60 3.43 6.27 14.33
CA GLY A 60 2.81 7.43 14.96
C GLY A 60 1.74 7.02 15.98
N ALA A 61 1.92 7.35 17.26
CA ALA A 61 1.07 6.93 18.39
C ALA A 61 -0.44 7.14 18.20
N MET A 62 -0.85 8.11 17.37
CA MET A 62 -2.25 8.40 17.02
C MET A 62 -2.88 7.27 16.18
N LEU A 63 -2.13 6.69 15.23
CA LEU A 63 -2.64 5.72 14.24
C LEU A 63 -2.81 4.30 14.80
N LYS A 64 -2.16 4.00 15.93
CA LYS A 64 -2.17 2.68 16.59
C LYS A 64 -3.58 2.28 17.06
N TRP A 65 -4.38 3.23 17.54
CA TRP A 65 -5.75 3.00 18.01
C TRP A 65 -6.76 2.96 16.87
N ILE A 66 -6.61 3.84 15.87
CA ILE A 66 -7.51 3.94 14.72
C ILE A 66 -7.49 2.68 13.85
N MET A 67 -6.31 2.08 13.67
CA MET A 67 -6.16 0.87 12.87
C MET A 67 -6.61 -0.41 13.56
N ALA A 68 -6.84 -0.38 14.88
CA ALA A 68 -7.52 -1.46 15.59
C ALA A 68 -9.04 -1.45 15.31
N LEU A 69 -9.60 -0.28 14.97
CA LEU A 69 -11.00 -0.10 14.61
C LEU A 69 -11.27 -0.29 13.11
N HIS A 70 -10.32 0.09 12.24
CA HIS A 70 -10.48 0.02 10.78
C HIS A 70 -9.29 -0.68 10.11
N PRO A 71 -9.39 -1.98 9.77
CA PRO A 71 -8.30 -2.70 9.12
C PRO A 71 -8.06 -2.17 7.71
N ILE A 72 -6.79 -1.89 7.38
CA ILE A 72 -6.37 -1.59 6.01
C ILE A 72 -6.43 -2.89 5.21
N ASN A 73 -7.15 -2.86 4.10
CA ASN A 73 -7.15 -3.95 3.15
C ASN A 73 -6.11 -3.67 2.07
N LEU A 74 -5.15 -4.60 1.93
CA LEU A 74 -4.15 -4.54 0.86
C LEU A 74 -4.62 -5.46 -0.27
N THR A 75 -5.05 -4.86 -1.37
CA THR A 75 -5.44 -5.59 -2.56
C THR A 75 -4.40 -5.39 -3.65
N THR A 76 -3.78 -6.48 -4.07
CA THR A 76 -2.93 -6.53 -5.26
C THR A 76 -3.81 -6.85 -6.47
N CYS A 77 -3.88 -5.94 -7.44
CA CYS A 77 -4.46 -6.27 -8.74
C CYS A 77 -3.39 -6.97 -9.58
N GLN A 78 -3.40 -8.30 -9.54
CA GLN A 78 -2.47 -9.12 -10.32
C GLN A 78 -2.80 -9.18 -11.82
N ARG A 79 -3.88 -8.54 -12.26
CA ARG A 79 -4.31 -8.53 -13.66
C ARG A 79 -5.07 -7.25 -13.97
N MET A 80 -4.38 -6.25 -14.52
CA MET A 80 -5.06 -5.42 -15.52
C MET A 80 -5.22 -6.32 -16.75
N ILE A 81 -6.45 -6.76 -16.92
CA ILE A 81 -6.95 -7.51 -18.06
C ILE A 81 -6.50 -6.80 -19.34
N ARG A 82 -5.89 -7.57 -20.25
CA ARG A 82 -5.58 -7.17 -21.63
C ARG A 82 -6.85 -6.73 -22.36
#